data_AF-A0A931G346-F1
#
_entry.id   AF-A0A931G346-F1
#
_cell.length_a   1.000
_cell.length_b   1.000
_cell.length_c   1.000
_cell.angle_alpha   90.00
_cell.angle_beta   90.00
_cell.angle_gamma   90.00
#
_symmetry.space_group_name_H-M   'P 1'
#
loop_
_entity.id
_entity.type
_entity.pdbx_description
1 polymer ?
#
loop_
_entity_poly.entity_id
_entity_poly.type
_entity_poly.pdbx_seq_one_letter_code
_entity_poly.pdbx_strand_id
1 'polypeptide(L)'
;MTSAPESPSGESTTTVVIGSGFSGLAVATELSRQGIDAIVVDGLDFLCGAAQGRRTELADPAELSDRSDILRLLRHYASRHQLDVRDSTRAVRLSRAVIGPNQQPKWIIHTADGILLADNIVLTRCAQNQLRRILVSLGIKISRDVLSAMRALGLFWVGAGDLLAPTTREILHQAKVVSRAISARSLVPVPPALA
;
A
#
# COMPACT_ATOMS: atom_id res chain seq x y z
N MET A 1 15.35 5.37 -38.89
CA MET A 1 14.24 5.99 -38.14
C MET A 1 14.24 5.35 -36.77
N THR A 2 14.91 5.99 -35.80
CA THR A 2 15.06 5.48 -34.43
C THR A 2 13.80 5.84 -33.66
N SER A 3 12.99 4.83 -33.30
CA SER A 3 11.88 4.98 -32.39
C SER A 3 12.39 5.50 -31.04
N ALA A 4 11.87 6.64 -30.59
CA ALA A 4 12.03 7.10 -29.23
C ALA A 4 11.54 6.00 -28.26
N PRO A 5 12.17 5.80 -27.09
CA PRO A 5 11.66 4.86 -26.12
C PRO A 5 10.26 5.33 -25.73
N GLU A 6 9.24 4.51 -25.97
CA GLU A 6 7.93 4.70 -25.33
C GLU A 6 8.19 4.80 -23.84
N SER A 7 8.04 6.00 -23.29
CA SER A 7 7.88 6.19 -21.86
C SER A 7 6.80 5.19 -21.44
N PRO A 8 7.05 4.31 -20.46
CA PRO A 8 6.02 3.38 -20.04
C PRO A 8 4.79 4.22 -19.72
N SER A 9 3.73 4.04 -20.51
CA SER A 9 2.43 4.68 -20.35
C SER A 9 1.76 4.09 -19.11
N GLY A 10 2.40 4.33 -17.97
CA GLY A 10 1.98 3.84 -16.67
C GLY A 10 0.87 4.73 -16.15
N GLU A 11 -0.19 4.09 -15.69
CA GLU A 11 -1.30 4.77 -15.06
C GLU A 11 -0.82 5.43 -13.76
N SER A 12 -1.11 6.72 -13.59
CA SER A 12 -0.70 7.48 -12.40
C SER A 12 -1.86 7.62 -11.43
N THR A 13 -1.59 7.34 -10.15
CA THR A 13 -2.53 7.53 -9.03
C THR A 13 -1.80 8.17 -7.85
N THR A 14 -2.54 8.64 -6.84
CA THR A 14 -1.95 9.22 -5.63
C THR A 14 -1.40 8.13 -4.71
N THR A 15 -2.13 7.02 -4.57
CA THR A 15 -1.79 5.93 -3.66
C THR A 15 -2.05 4.55 -4.29
N VAL A 16 -1.11 3.62 -4.15
CA VAL A 16 -1.35 2.20 -4.44
C VAL A 16 -1.38 1.40 -3.16
N VAL A 17 -2.42 0.59 -2.97
CA VAL A 17 -2.55 -0.32 -1.82
C VAL A 17 -2.29 -1.75 -2.31
N ILE A 18 -1.31 -2.43 -1.70
CA ILE A 18 -0.96 -3.81 -2.06
C ILE A 18 -1.64 -4.78 -1.11
N GLY A 19 -2.56 -5.57 -1.67
CA GLY A 19 -3.31 -6.66 -1.04
C GLY A 19 -4.79 -6.31 -0.88
N SER A 20 -5.68 -6.98 -1.62
CA SER A 20 -7.13 -6.70 -1.63
C SER A 20 -7.95 -7.40 -0.54
N GLY A 21 -7.28 -7.90 0.50
CA GLY A 21 -7.96 -8.49 1.67
C GLY A 21 -8.46 -7.44 2.68
N PHE A 22 -8.80 -7.91 3.88
CA PHE A 22 -9.34 -7.08 4.97
C PHE A 22 -8.56 -5.77 5.20
N SER A 23 -7.25 -5.85 5.40
CA SER A 23 -6.42 -4.66 5.67
C SER A 23 -6.39 -3.69 4.50
N GLY A 24 -6.34 -4.17 3.25
CA GLY A 24 -6.28 -3.27 2.09
C GLY A 24 -7.59 -2.59 1.82
N LEU A 25 -8.71 -3.31 1.93
CA LEU A 25 -10.03 -2.70 1.79
C LEU A 25 -10.35 -1.72 2.93
N ALA A 26 -9.86 -1.98 4.15
CA ALA A 26 -9.97 -1.04 5.25
C ALA A 26 -9.20 0.27 4.95
N VAL A 27 -7.97 0.15 4.44
CA VAL A 27 -7.17 1.32 4.02
C VAL A 27 -7.84 2.06 2.87
N ALA A 28 -8.28 1.36 1.82
CA ALA A 28 -8.91 1.97 0.65
C ALA A 28 -10.19 2.72 1.02
N THR A 29 -11.00 2.14 1.91
CA THR A 29 -12.20 2.80 2.45
C THR A 29 -11.83 4.09 3.19
N GLU A 30 -10.81 4.07 4.04
CA GLU A 30 -10.37 5.26 4.76
C GLU A 30 -9.72 6.31 3.85
N LEU A 31 -9.00 5.91 2.80
CA LEU A 31 -8.45 6.83 1.79
C LEU A 31 -9.56 7.51 1.00
N SER A 32 -10.56 6.74 0.56
CA SER A 32 -11.76 7.27 -0.10
C SER A 32 -12.50 8.29 0.77
N ARG A 33 -12.63 8.03 2.08
CA ARG A 33 -13.22 8.99 3.03
C ARG A 33 -12.45 10.30 3.16
N GLN A 34 -11.15 10.28 2.89
CA GLN A 34 -10.29 11.46 2.86
C GLN A 34 -10.21 12.11 1.47
N GLY A 35 -10.95 11.60 0.47
CA GLY A 35 -10.91 12.08 -0.92
C GLY A 35 -9.62 11.75 -1.67
N ILE A 36 -8.91 10.70 -1.27
CA ILE A 36 -7.63 10.30 -1.88
C ILE A 36 -7.87 9.15 -2.86
N ASP A 37 -7.49 9.37 -4.12
CA ASP A 37 -7.53 8.34 -5.14
C ASP A 37 -6.54 7.22 -4.82
N ALA A 38 -7.05 5.99 -4.81
CA ALA A 38 -6.26 4.81 -4.50
C ALA A 38 -6.64 3.64 -5.40
N ILE A 39 -5.61 2.97 -5.92
CA ILE A 39 -5.75 1.69 -6.63
C ILE A 39 -5.34 0.58 -5.67
N VAL A 40 -6.26 -0.33 -5.40
CA VAL A 40 -5.99 -1.56 -4.65
C VAL A 40 -5.63 -2.64 -5.64
N VAL A 41 -4.43 -3.19 -5.55
CA VAL A 41 -3.99 -4.32 -6.36
C VAL A 41 -3.87 -5.55 -5.50
N ASP A 42 -4.09 -6.72 -6.09
CA ASP A 42 -3.67 -7.96 -5.44
C ASP A 42 -2.14 -8.07 -5.48
N GLY A 43 -1.62 -8.92 -4.60
CA GLY A 43 -0.21 -9.18 -4.53
C GLY A 43 0.19 -9.44 -3.10
N LEU A 44 0.75 -10.63 -2.87
CA LEU A 44 1.68 -10.91 -1.79
C LEU A 44 2.39 -12.27 -1.93
N ASP A 45 2.23 -13.03 -3.02
CA ASP A 45 2.96 -14.31 -3.18
C ASP A 45 4.49 -14.08 -3.24
N PHE A 46 4.92 -12.98 -3.85
CA PHE A 46 6.34 -12.60 -3.98
C PHE A 46 6.92 -11.93 -2.72
N LEU A 47 6.11 -11.21 -1.94
CA LEU A 47 6.55 -10.48 -0.73
C LEU A 47 6.36 -11.28 0.56
N CYS A 48 5.41 -12.21 0.57
CA CYS A 48 5.04 -13.02 1.72
C CYS A 48 5.11 -14.51 1.37
N GLY A 49 6.33 -14.99 1.16
CA GLY A 49 6.61 -16.43 1.10
C GLY A 49 5.85 -17.16 2.20
N ALA A 50 4.94 -18.04 1.78
CA ALA A 50 4.24 -19.03 2.59
C ALA A 50 3.53 -18.55 3.88
N ALA A 51 3.08 -17.29 3.98
CA ALA A 51 2.20 -16.88 5.09
C ALA A 51 0.73 -17.31 4.88
N GLN A 52 0.41 -17.98 3.76
CA GLN A 52 -0.91 -18.54 3.49
C GLN A 52 -1.27 -19.74 4.40
N GLY A 53 -0.29 -20.28 5.16
CA GLY A 53 -0.46 -21.55 5.86
C GLY A 53 -0.62 -21.50 7.39
N ARG A 54 -0.20 -20.43 8.09
CA ARG A 54 -0.51 -20.31 9.52
C ARG A 54 -1.90 -19.74 9.67
N ARG A 55 -2.88 -20.63 9.48
CA ARG A 55 -4.22 -20.45 10.03
C ARG A 55 -4.07 -19.83 11.40
N THR A 56 -4.90 -18.82 11.61
CA THR A 56 -5.22 -18.20 12.89
C THR A 56 -5.78 -19.27 13.85
N GLU A 57 -4.99 -20.29 14.20
CA GLU A 57 -5.42 -21.44 15.00
C GLU A 57 -5.75 -21.05 16.45
N LEU A 58 -5.46 -19.81 16.84
CA LEU A 58 -5.79 -19.24 18.14
C LEU A 58 -6.80 -18.09 18.09
N ALA A 59 -7.36 -17.73 16.93
CA ALA A 59 -8.41 -16.70 16.90
C ALA A 59 -9.75 -17.29 17.35
N ASP A 60 -10.39 -16.59 18.29
CA ASP A 60 -11.75 -16.86 18.74
C ASP A 60 -12.71 -16.89 17.52
N PRO A 61 -13.56 -17.92 17.37
CA PRO A 61 -14.61 -17.96 16.35
C PRO A 61 -15.45 -16.69 16.27
N ALA A 62 -15.70 -16.01 17.39
CA ALA A 62 -16.41 -14.73 17.41
C ALA A 62 -15.62 -13.62 16.68
N GLU A 63 -14.32 -13.51 16.93
CA GLU A 63 -13.45 -12.53 16.25
C GLU A 63 -13.33 -12.82 14.74
N LEU A 64 -13.34 -14.10 14.36
CA LEU A 64 -13.34 -14.51 12.95
C LEU A 64 -14.66 -14.14 12.26
N SER A 65 -15.80 -14.32 12.94
CA SER A 65 -17.11 -13.89 12.45
C SER A 65 -17.16 -12.38 12.25
N ASP A 66 -16.78 -11.61 13.28
CA ASP A 66 -16.73 -10.14 13.23
C ASP A 66 -15.87 -9.65 12.07
N ARG A 67 -14.69 -10.25 11.87
CA ARG A 67 -13.81 -9.91 10.76
C ARG A 67 -14.45 -10.19 9.41
N SER A 68 -15.19 -11.30 9.29
CA SER A 68 -15.87 -11.67 8.05
C SER A 68 -17.03 -10.72 7.72
N ASP A 69 -17.79 -10.31 8.73
CA ASP A 69 -18.89 -9.35 8.59
C ASP A 69 -18.37 -7.98 8.18
N ILE A 70 -17.31 -7.50 8.85
CA ILE A 70 -16.68 -6.23 8.50
C ILE A 70 -16.08 -6.32 7.09
N LEU A 71 -15.45 -7.43 6.70
CA LEU A 71 -14.95 -7.61 5.34
C LEU A 71 -16.07 -7.49 4.30
N ARG A 72 -17.25 -8.08 4.58
CA ARG A 72 -18.43 -7.95 3.72
C ARG A 72 -18.89 -6.50 3.61
N LEU A 73 -18.90 -5.75 4.72
CA LEU A 73 -19.21 -4.33 4.72
C LEU A 73 -18.19 -3.50 3.93
N LEU A 74 -16.90 -3.79 4.07
CA LEU A 74 -15.84 -3.11 3.32
C LEU A 74 -15.96 -3.36 1.81
N ARG A 75 -16.26 -4.60 1.39
CA ARG A 75 -16.52 -4.92 -0.02
C ARG A 75 -17.76 -4.20 -0.54
N HIS A 76 -18.83 -4.16 0.25
CA HIS A 76 -20.04 -3.42 -0.13
C HIS A 76 -19.73 -1.93 -0.29
N TYR A 77 -19.00 -1.33 0.65
CA TYR A 77 -18.54 0.06 0.53
C TYR A 77 -17.71 0.26 -0.74
N ALA A 78 -16.74 -0.61 -1.00
CA ALA A 78 -15.90 -0.53 -2.19
C ALA A 78 -16.72 -0.53 -3.49
N SER A 79 -17.70 -1.43 -3.60
CA SER A 79 -18.61 -1.48 -4.76
C SER A 79 -19.51 -0.25 -4.88
N ARG A 80 -20.06 0.24 -3.76
CA ARG A 80 -20.98 1.37 -3.74
C ARG A 80 -20.29 2.69 -4.08
N HIS A 81 -19.04 2.84 -3.63
CA HIS A 81 -18.22 4.03 -3.87
C HIS A 81 -17.29 3.89 -5.08
N GLN A 82 -17.43 2.80 -5.86
CA GLN A 82 -16.64 2.54 -7.07
C GLN A 82 -15.12 2.66 -6.83
N LEU A 83 -14.65 2.11 -5.71
CA LEU A 83 -13.22 2.06 -5.43
C LEU A 83 -12.54 1.19 -6.47
N ASP A 84 -11.37 1.63 -6.96
CA ASP A 84 -10.57 0.87 -7.92
C ASP A 84 -9.87 -0.30 -7.21
N VAL A 85 -10.54 -1.46 -7.21
CA VAL A 85 -10.02 -2.70 -6.63
C VAL A 85 -9.80 -3.71 -7.75
N ARG A 86 -8.53 -4.02 -8.00
CA ARG A 86 -8.05 -4.91 -9.07
C ARG A 86 -7.59 -6.24 -8.48
N ASP A 87 -8.56 -7.09 -8.15
CA ASP A 87 -8.30 -8.41 -7.55
C ASP A 87 -7.50 -9.36 -8.46
N SER A 88 -7.53 -9.16 -9.78
CA SER A 88 -6.77 -9.97 -10.75
C SER A 88 -5.38 -9.40 -11.07
N THR A 89 -5.14 -8.13 -10.77
CA THR A 89 -3.88 -7.46 -11.11
C THR A 89 -2.89 -7.65 -9.96
N ARG A 90 -1.85 -8.46 -10.22
CA ARG A 90 -0.83 -8.75 -9.20
C ARG A 90 0.36 -7.82 -9.32
N ALA A 91 0.76 -7.22 -8.20
CA ALA A 91 2.04 -6.51 -8.08
C ALA A 91 3.22 -7.50 -8.04
N VAL A 92 4.16 -7.34 -8.97
CA VAL A 92 5.31 -8.24 -9.17
C VAL A 92 6.61 -7.62 -8.68
N ARG A 93 6.82 -6.32 -8.93
CA ARG A 93 8.06 -5.63 -8.56
C ARG A 93 7.79 -4.19 -8.15
N LEU A 94 8.54 -3.73 -7.17
CA LEU A 94 8.54 -2.35 -6.71
C LEU A 94 9.88 -1.68 -7.06
N SER A 95 9.81 -0.48 -7.60
CA SER A 95 10.98 0.38 -7.75
C SER A 95 10.61 1.84 -7.50
N ARG A 96 11.62 2.70 -7.40
CA ARG A 96 11.42 4.14 -7.21
C ARG A 96 12.27 4.87 -8.22
N ALA A 97 11.67 5.76 -9.00
CA ALA A 97 12.39 6.56 -9.98
C ALA A 97 11.85 7.98 -10.04
N VAL A 98 12.70 8.90 -10.49
CA VAL A 98 12.33 10.28 -10.80
C VAL A 98 11.83 10.29 -12.25
N ILE A 99 10.56 10.63 -12.46
CA ILE A 99 9.86 10.53 -13.76
C ILE A 99 9.86 11.89 -14.49
N GLY A 100 10.81 12.76 -14.14
CA GLY A 100 10.99 14.06 -14.78
C GLY A 100 12.01 14.94 -14.05
N PRO A 101 12.62 15.92 -14.73
CA PRO A 101 13.52 16.85 -14.07
C PRO A 101 12.79 17.61 -12.95
N ASN A 102 13.40 17.68 -11.76
CA ASN A 102 12.86 18.34 -10.56
C ASN A 102 11.59 17.72 -9.95
N GLN A 103 11.23 16.50 -10.30
CA GLN A 103 10.09 15.81 -9.67
C GLN A 103 10.52 14.95 -8.47
N GLN A 104 9.65 14.85 -7.48
CA GLN A 104 9.85 13.88 -6.40
C GLN A 104 9.84 12.46 -6.96
N PRO A 105 10.66 11.55 -6.41
CA PRO A 105 10.71 10.18 -6.88
C PRO A 105 9.38 9.48 -6.61
N LYS A 106 8.76 8.95 -7.67
CA LYS A 106 7.50 8.20 -7.59
C LYS A 106 7.77 6.71 -7.40
N TRP A 107 6.84 6.04 -6.74
CA TRP A 107 6.77 4.59 -6.72
C TRP A 107 6.33 4.07 -8.07
N ILE A 108 7.06 3.09 -8.57
CA ILE A 108 6.76 2.35 -9.78
C ILE A 108 6.41 0.93 -9.34
N ILE A 109 5.13 0.59 -9.49
CA ILE A 109 4.60 -0.73 -9.20
C ILE A 109 4.44 -1.45 -10.54
N HIS A 110 5.31 -2.43 -10.78
CA HIS A 110 5.17 -3.32 -11.93
C HIS A 110 4.12 -4.36 -11.59
N THR A 111 3.08 -4.42 -12.40
CA THR A 111 2.02 -5.41 -12.33
C THR A 111 2.10 -6.34 -13.55
N ALA A 112 1.35 -7.45 -13.51
CA ALA A 112 1.22 -8.32 -14.68
C ALA A 112 0.63 -7.61 -15.91
N ASP A 113 -0.20 -6.58 -15.67
CA ASP A 113 -0.96 -5.89 -16.72
C ASP A 113 -0.31 -4.57 -17.17
N GLY A 114 0.78 -4.15 -16.55
CA GLY A 114 1.45 -2.89 -16.84
C GLY A 114 2.11 -2.23 -15.64
N ILE A 115 2.34 -0.92 -15.72
CA ILE A 115 3.04 -0.14 -14.69
C ILE A 115 2.05 0.83 -14.04
N LEU A 116 2.03 0.87 -12.71
CA LEU A 116 1.32 1.89 -11.93
C LEU A 116 2.34 2.83 -11.29
N LEU A 117 2.07 4.12 -11.38
CA LEU A 117 2.89 5.19 -10.79
C LEU A 117 2.14 5.79 -9.60
N ALA A 118 2.79 5.90 -8.45
CA ALA A 118 2.16 6.46 -7.25
C ALA A 118 3.08 7.30 -6.38
N ASP A 119 2.53 8.29 -5.70
CA ASP A 119 3.27 9.08 -4.70
C ASP A 119 3.38 8.33 -3.37
N ASN A 120 2.40 7.46 -3.10
CA ASN A 120 2.31 6.67 -1.88
C ASN A 120 2.06 5.20 -2.21
N ILE A 121 2.62 4.32 -1.38
CA ILE A 121 2.38 2.88 -1.41
C ILE A 121 2.03 2.39 -0.01
N VAL A 122 0.95 1.63 0.12
CA VAL A 122 0.56 0.97 1.37
C VAL A 122 0.74 -0.53 1.21
N LEU A 123 1.65 -1.11 2.00
CA LEU A 123 1.82 -2.55 2.06
C LEU A 123 0.88 -3.13 3.12
N THR A 124 0.18 -4.21 2.79
CA THR A 124 -0.63 -4.95 3.77
C THR A 124 -0.06 -6.34 4.00
N ARG A 125 -0.20 -6.87 5.22
CA ARG A 125 0.21 -8.24 5.59
C ARG A 125 1.71 -8.59 5.40
N CYS A 126 2.61 -7.63 5.23
CA CYS A 126 4.06 -7.90 5.28
C CYS A 126 4.51 -8.16 6.73
N ALA A 127 5.44 -9.09 6.97
CA ALA A 127 6.12 -9.24 8.26
C ALA A 127 7.25 -8.19 8.43
N GLN A 128 7.62 -7.83 9.67
CA GLN A 128 8.70 -6.86 9.95
C GLN A 128 10.01 -7.20 9.22
N ASN A 129 10.40 -8.48 9.23
CA ASN A 129 11.60 -8.98 8.55
C ASN A 129 11.55 -8.84 7.01
N GLN A 130 10.34 -8.83 6.43
CA GLN A 130 10.14 -8.63 5.00
C GLN A 130 10.20 -7.16 4.63
N LEU A 131 9.58 -6.30 5.43
CA LEU A 131 9.71 -4.86 5.28
C LEU A 131 11.18 -4.43 5.30
N ARG A 132 11.96 -4.96 6.26
CA ARG A 132 13.41 -4.71 6.33
C ARG A 132 14.14 -5.12 5.04
N ARG A 133 13.82 -6.29 4.49
CA ARG A 133 14.40 -6.77 3.23
C ARG A 133 14.02 -5.89 2.04
N ILE A 134 12.77 -5.44 1.97
CA ILE A 134 12.31 -4.51 0.92
C ILE A 134 13.10 -3.20 1.02
N LEU A 135 13.21 -2.62 2.22
CA LEU A 135 13.97 -1.39 2.42
C LEU A 135 15.44 -1.52 1.98
N VAL A 136 16.08 -2.64 2.34
CA VAL A 136 17.45 -2.95 1.89
C VAL A 136 17.52 -3.12 0.38
N SER A 137 16.56 -3.83 -0.24
CA SER A 137 16.52 -4.02 -1.71
C SER A 137 16.33 -2.71 -2.47
N LEU A 138 15.71 -1.71 -1.83
CA LEU A 138 15.53 -0.37 -2.36
C LEU A 138 16.72 0.56 -2.06
N GLY A 139 17.79 0.04 -1.43
CA GLY A 139 18.98 0.83 -1.07
C GLY A 139 18.76 1.82 0.07
N ILE A 140 17.68 1.67 0.85
CA ILE A 140 17.35 2.59 1.96
C ILE A 140 18.16 2.16 3.19
N LYS A 141 19.07 3.03 3.65
CA LYS A 141 19.81 2.81 4.90
C LYS A 141 18.86 2.91 6.09
N ILE A 142 18.70 1.81 6.82
CA ILE A 142 17.85 1.71 8.01
C ILE A 142 18.50 2.55 9.14
N SER A 143 17.97 3.74 9.38
CA SER A 143 18.39 4.61 10.49
C SER A 143 17.66 4.25 11.79
N ARG A 144 17.97 4.93 12.90
CA ARG A 144 17.24 4.76 14.17
C ARG A 144 15.73 5.09 14.06
N ASP A 145 15.30 5.83 13.03
CA ASP A 145 13.90 6.17 12.79
C ASP A 145 13.42 5.71 11.41
N VAL A 146 13.25 4.39 11.30
CA VAL A 146 12.79 3.70 10.09
C VAL A 146 11.40 4.18 9.69
N LEU A 147 10.52 4.45 10.67
CA LEU A 147 9.13 4.82 10.40
C LEU A 147 9.04 6.22 9.77
N SER A 148 9.79 7.20 10.28
CA SER A 148 9.83 8.53 9.67
C SER A 148 10.50 8.51 8.31
N ALA A 149 11.56 7.71 8.12
CA ALA A 149 12.18 7.52 6.82
C ALA A 149 11.18 6.92 5.80
N MET A 150 10.43 5.88 6.19
CA MET A 150 9.39 5.29 5.35
C MET A 150 8.28 6.30 4.99
N ARG A 151 7.81 7.07 5.97
CA ARG A 151 6.81 8.13 5.74
C ARG A 151 7.33 9.20 4.80
N ALA A 152 8.57 9.65 4.94
CA ALA A 152 9.19 10.60 4.02
C ALA A 152 9.23 10.05 2.58
N LEU A 153 9.39 8.74 2.44
CA LEU A 153 9.37 8.04 1.15
C LEU A 153 7.97 7.72 0.62
N GLY A 154 6.91 7.98 1.39
CA GLY A 154 5.54 7.59 1.02
C GLY A 154 5.24 6.09 1.11
N LEU A 155 6.06 5.35 1.86
CA LEU A 155 5.83 3.95 2.16
C LEU A 155 5.10 3.82 3.50
N PHE A 156 3.91 3.24 3.46
CA PHE A 156 3.07 2.97 4.62
C PHE A 156 2.80 1.47 4.75
N TRP A 157 2.37 1.06 5.93
CA TRP A 157 2.19 -0.34 6.24
C TRP A 157 1.05 -0.53 7.24
N VAL A 158 0.23 -1.55 7.01
CA VAL A 158 -0.92 -1.89 7.84
C VAL A 158 -1.00 -3.40 8.05
N GLY A 159 -1.37 -3.81 9.27
CA GLY A 159 -1.59 -5.21 9.61
C GLY A 159 -0.32 -5.91 10.04
N ALA A 160 0.57 -5.21 10.75
CA ALA A 160 1.71 -5.82 11.38
C ALA A 160 2.19 -5.05 12.61
N GLY A 161 2.58 -5.81 13.62
CA GLY A 161 3.09 -5.35 14.90
C GLY A 161 3.80 -6.50 15.60
N ASP A 162 4.13 -6.31 16.88
CA ASP A 162 4.77 -7.34 17.72
C ASP A 162 3.82 -8.51 18.05
N LEU A 163 2.54 -8.37 17.72
CA LEU A 163 1.53 -9.41 17.85
C LEU A 163 1.60 -10.38 16.66
N LEU A 164 1.67 -11.68 16.98
CA LEU A 164 1.64 -12.79 16.03
C LEU A 164 0.44 -12.72 15.06
N ALA A 165 -0.67 -12.10 15.47
CA ALA A 165 -1.81 -11.75 14.63
C ALA A 165 -2.46 -10.44 15.12
N PRO A 166 -2.53 -9.37 14.31
CA PRO A 166 -3.20 -8.13 14.71
C PRO A 166 -4.72 -8.30 14.75
N THR A 167 -5.35 -7.76 15.79
CA THR A 167 -6.80 -7.80 15.95
C THR A 167 -7.51 -6.97 14.87
N THR A 168 -8.79 -7.28 14.63
CA THR A 168 -9.64 -6.54 13.68
C THR A 168 -9.66 -5.04 13.98
N ARG A 169 -9.83 -4.67 15.26
CA ARG A 169 -9.86 -3.28 15.72
C ARG A 169 -8.54 -2.56 15.46
N GLU A 170 -7.41 -3.22 15.71
CA GLU A 170 -6.09 -2.62 15.50
C GLU A 170 -5.85 -2.35 14.01
N ILE A 171 -6.22 -3.27 13.12
CA ILE A 171 -6.10 -3.05 11.67
C ILE A 171 -6.94 -1.86 11.21
N LEU A 172 -8.18 -1.74 11.69
CA LEU A 172 -9.05 -0.60 11.35
C LEU A 172 -8.49 0.72 11.89
N HIS A 173 -7.93 0.71 13.11
CA HIS A 173 -7.26 1.86 13.69
C HIS A 173 -6.03 2.27 12.86
N GLN A 174 -5.17 1.31 12.50
CA GLN A 174 -4.00 1.54 11.64
C GLN A 174 -4.39 2.10 10.27
N ALA A 175 -5.43 1.56 9.64
CA ALA A 175 -5.94 2.07 8.36
C ALA A 175 -6.32 3.55 8.44
N LYS A 176 -7.01 3.96 9.52
CA LYS A 176 -7.40 5.35 9.77
C LYS A 176 -6.22 6.27 10.08
N VAL A 177 -5.21 5.77 10.80
CA VAL A 177 -3.98 6.53 11.07
C VAL A 177 -3.17 6.74 9.79
N VAL A 178 -3.02 5.69 8.98
CA VAL A 178 -2.28 5.73 7.71
C VAL A 178 -2.96 6.66 6.71
N SER A 179 -4.29 6.58 6.54
CA SER A 179 -5.00 7.46 5.61
C SER A 179 -4.84 8.95 5.96
N ARG A 180 -4.90 9.29 7.25
CA ARG A 180 -4.64 10.65 7.75
C ARG A 180 -3.22 11.11 7.48
N ALA A 181 -2.24 10.23 7.66
CA ALA A 181 -0.84 10.55 7.38
C ALA A 181 -0.60 10.78 5.88
N ILE A 182 -1.25 10.00 5.01
CA ILE A 182 -1.19 10.19 3.55
C ILE A 182 -1.86 11.52 3.16
N SER A 183 -3.06 11.79 3.70
CA SER A 183 -3.78 13.06 3.49
C SER A 183 -2.92 14.27 3.87
N ALA A 184 -2.30 14.22 5.06
CA ALA A 184 -1.42 15.28 5.53
C ALA A 184 -0.21 15.51 4.62
N ARG A 185 0.35 14.46 3.99
CA ARG A 185 1.43 14.60 3.01
C ARG A 185 0.95 15.20 1.69
N SER A 186 -0.24 14.82 1.23
CA SER A 186 -0.83 15.36 0.00
C SER A 186 -1.15 16.86 0.10
N LEU A 187 -1.31 17.38 1.32
CA LEU A 187 -1.57 18.80 1.62
C LEU A 187 -0.31 19.65 1.70
N VAL A 188 0.90 19.07 1.76
CA VAL A 188 2.15 19.84 1.77
C VAL A 188 2.51 20.21 0.32
N PRO A 189 2.45 21.50 -0.07
CA PRO A 189 2.87 21.91 -1.40
C PRO A 189 4.38 21.68 -1.51
N VAL A 190 4.82 21.09 -2.62
CA VAL A 190 6.25 21.09 -2.99
C VAL A 190 6.67 22.57 -3.05
N PRO A 191 7.62 23.04 -2.21
CA PRO A 191 8.12 24.39 -2.37
C PRO A 191 8.75 24.50 -3.76
N PRO A 192 8.50 25.59 -4.52
CA PRO A 192 9.12 25.76 -5.82
C PRO A 192 10.63 25.70 -5.63
N ALA A 193 11.28 24.76 -6.32
CA ALA A 193 12.72 24.69 -6.38
C ALA A 193 13.24 26.06 -6.87
N LEU A 194 14.10 26.70 -6.08
CA LEU A 194 14.78 27.92 -6.52
C LEU A 194 15.50 27.62 -7.84
N ALA A 195 15.17 28.44 -8.85
CA ALA A 195 15.81 28.50 -10.15
C ALA A 195 17.29 28.88 -10.04
#